data_AF-A0A382YF95-F1
#
_entry.id   AF-A0A382YF95-F1
#
_cell.length_a   1.000
_cell.length_b   1.000
_cell.length_c   1.000
_cell.angle_alpha   90.00
_cell.angle_beta   90.00
_cell.angle_gamma   90.00
#
_symmetry.space_group_name_H-M   'P 1'
#
loop_
_entity.id
_entity.type
_entity.pdbx_description
1 polymer ?
#
loop_
_entity_poly.entity_id
_entity_poly.type
_entity_poly.pdbx_seq_one_letter_code
_entity_poly.pdbx_strand_id
1 'polypeptide(L)'
;MQAHDRRSHRRLFGEATYEQEVVTLNPGDTLITFSDGVSEAWDVEDTEFGDERILECLHTSPRDIEPSELVQEVLAGVREFIGGEPQGHDITILVVRYRGERS
;
A
#
# COMPACT_ATOMS: atom_id res chain seq x y z
N MET A 1 -48.87 -16.41 11.13
CA MET A 1 -47.93 -17.15 12.00
C MET A 1 -46.52 -16.88 11.49
N GLN A 2 -45.76 -16.16 12.33
CA GLN A 2 -44.33 -15.77 12.30
C GLN A 2 -43.48 -16.25 11.10
N ALA A 3 -42.98 -15.35 10.25
CA ALA A 3 -41.77 -14.53 10.43
C ALA A 3 -40.47 -15.35 10.35
N HIS A 4 -39.90 -15.41 9.14
CA HIS A 4 -38.46 -15.53 8.97
C HIS A 4 -37.95 -14.24 8.35
N ASP A 5 -37.55 -13.35 9.25
CA ASP A 5 -36.76 -12.16 9.02
C ASP A 5 -35.52 -12.51 8.19
N ARG A 6 -35.56 -12.18 6.91
CA ARG A 6 -34.38 -12.19 6.04
C ARG A 6 -33.51 -11.06 6.52
N ARG A 7 -32.51 -11.37 7.36
CA ARG A 7 -31.46 -10.42 7.76
C ARG A 7 -30.96 -9.68 6.54
N SER A 8 -31.44 -8.46 6.40
CA SER A 8 -31.04 -7.49 5.40
C SER A 8 -29.56 -7.23 5.63
N HIS A 9 -28.71 -7.87 4.83
CA HIS A 9 -27.32 -7.45 4.68
C HIS A 9 -27.41 -6.07 4.03
N ARG A 10 -27.40 -5.03 4.87
CA ARG A 10 -27.35 -3.63 4.45
C ARG A 10 -26.00 -3.45 3.77
N ARG A 11 -25.94 -3.66 2.45
CA ARG A 11 -24.82 -3.16 1.65
C ARG A 11 -24.77 -1.65 1.89
N LEU A 12 -23.65 -1.16 2.43
CA LEU A 12 -23.47 0.26 2.75
C LEU A 12 -23.62 1.15 1.51
N PHE A 13 -23.30 0.59 0.35
CA PHE A 13 -23.44 1.22 -0.95
C PHE A 13 -24.30 0.33 -1.85
N GLY A 14 -25.16 0.93 -2.68
CA GLY A 14 -26.01 0.23 -3.66
C GLY A 14 -25.19 -0.32 -4.82
N GLU A 15 -25.67 -0.17 -6.05
CA GLU A 15 -24.80 -0.33 -7.22
C GLU A 15 -23.74 0.80 -7.20
N ALA A 16 -22.46 0.41 -7.22
CA ALA A 16 -21.33 1.33 -7.26
C ALA A 16 -20.61 1.18 -8.60
N THR A 17 -20.29 2.30 -9.24
CA THR A 17 -19.40 2.38 -10.40
C THR A 17 -17.98 2.66 -9.93
N TYR A 18 -17.00 1.93 -10.46
CA TYR A 18 -15.59 2.11 -10.13
C TYR A 18 -14.85 2.66 -11.34
N GLU A 19 -13.92 3.58 -11.08
CA GLU A 19 -12.96 4.01 -12.08
C GLU A 19 -11.92 2.91 -12.30
N GLN A 20 -11.47 2.76 -13.54
CA GLN A 20 -10.45 1.81 -13.92
C GLN A 20 -9.44 2.50 -14.82
N GLU A 21 -8.17 2.30 -14.52
CA GLU A 21 -7.05 2.74 -15.33
C GLU A 21 -6.24 1.53 -15.83
N VAL A 22 -5.60 1.69 -17.00
CA VAL A 22 -4.76 0.65 -17.60
C VAL A 22 -3.39 1.24 -17.89
N VAL A 23 -2.35 0.61 -17.36
CA VAL A 23 -0.95 1.01 -17.55
C VAL A 23 -0.18 -0.14 -18.18
N THR A 24 0.63 0.16 -19.20
CA THR A 24 1.55 -0.80 -19.81
C THR A 24 2.87 -0.81 -19.06
N LEU A 25 3.29 -1.98 -18.56
CA LEU A 25 4.58 -2.17 -17.89
C LEU A 25 5.64 -2.68 -18.88
N ASN A 26 6.83 -2.11 -18.83
CA ASN A 26 8.02 -2.60 -19.52
C ASN A 26 8.82 -3.55 -18.60
N PRO A 27 9.58 -4.52 -19.15
CA PRO A 27 10.46 -5.35 -18.34
C PRO A 27 11.40 -4.51 -17.46
N GLY A 28 11.39 -4.76 -16.16
CA GLY A 28 12.11 -3.98 -15.16
C GLY A 28 11.23 -3.01 -14.37
N ASP A 29 10.07 -2.61 -14.90
CA ASP A 29 9.15 -1.72 -14.20
C ASP A 29 8.67 -2.37 -12.90
N THR A 30 8.59 -1.54 -11.85
CA THR A 30 8.20 -1.95 -10.51
C THR A 30 6.96 -1.17 -10.09
N LEU A 31 5.91 -1.89 -9.72
CA LEU A 31 4.69 -1.36 -9.12
C LEU A 31 4.75 -1.57 -7.61
N ILE A 32 4.51 -0.51 -6.85
CA ILE A 32 4.27 -0.55 -5.41
C ILE A 32 2.83 -0.13 -5.13
N THR A 33 2.17 -0.83 -4.22
CA THR A 33 0.87 -0.46 -3.66
C THR A 33 0.85 -0.75 -2.18
N PHE A 34 0.10 0.04 -1.43
CA PHE A 34 0.07 0.00 0.03
C PHE A 34 -1.31 0.40 0.55
N SER A 35 -1.59 0.03 1.80
CA SER A 35 -2.74 0.56 2.55
C SER A 35 -2.41 1.92 3.18
N ASP A 36 -3.46 2.66 3.54
CA ASP A 36 -3.38 3.93 4.27
C ASP A 36 -2.49 3.86 5.52
N GLY A 37 -2.44 2.72 6.23
CA GLY A 37 -1.55 2.52 7.37
C GLY A 37 -0.05 2.71 7.11
N VAL A 38 0.38 2.84 5.84
CA VAL A 38 1.73 3.28 5.46
C VAL A 38 1.82 4.80 5.33
N SER A 39 1.00 5.40 4.47
CA SER A 39 1.06 6.83 4.18
C SER A 39 0.63 7.69 5.36
N GLU A 40 -0.37 7.22 6.12
CA GLU A 40 -0.92 7.87 7.31
C GLU A 40 -0.25 7.38 8.61
N ALA A 41 0.99 6.89 8.53
CA ALA A 41 1.79 6.65 9.72
C ALA A 41 2.29 8.00 10.27
N TRP A 42 2.07 8.26 11.56
CA TRP A 42 2.37 9.55 12.19
C TRP A 42 3.65 9.46 13.02
N ASP A 43 4.48 10.50 12.93
CA ASP A 43 5.58 10.70 13.87
C ASP A 43 5.15 11.44 15.15
N VAL A 44 6.12 11.69 16.03
CA VAL A 44 5.93 12.40 17.31
C VAL A 44 5.59 13.89 17.14
N GLU A 45 5.76 14.44 15.94
CA GLU A 45 5.46 15.85 15.62
C GLU A 45 4.11 15.99 14.89
N ASP A 46 3.27 14.95 14.93
CA ASP A 46 1.99 14.88 14.21
C ASP A 46 2.16 15.15 12.70
N THR A 47 3.21 14.59 12.09
CA THR A 47 3.43 14.61 10.64
C THR A 47 3.21 13.22 10.04
N GLU A 48 2.48 13.14 8.93
CA GLU A 48 2.32 11.90 8.16
C GLU A 48 3.61 11.51 7.43
N PHE A 49 3.84 10.19 7.29
CA PHE A 49 4.93 9.65 6.49
C PHE A 49 4.83 10.15 5.04
N GLY A 50 3.63 10.05 4.47
CA GLY A 50 3.25 10.63 3.19
C GLY A 50 3.85 9.93 1.97
N ASP A 51 3.31 10.26 0.80
CA ASP A 51 3.74 9.71 -0.49
C ASP A 51 5.18 10.11 -0.82
N GLU A 52 5.62 11.31 -0.41
CA GLU A 52 6.97 11.81 -0.67
C GLU A 52 8.05 10.92 -0.09
N ARG A 53 7.88 10.42 1.14
CA ARG A 53 8.88 9.53 1.77
C ARG A 53 8.83 8.12 1.18
N ILE A 54 7.65 7.65 0.78
CA ILE A 54 7.55 6.39 0.03
C ILE A 54 8.35 6.50 -1.28
N LEU A 55 8.17 7.60 -2.03
CA LEU A 55 8.94 7.89 -3.23
C LEU A 55 10.44 8.02 -2.96
N GLU A 56 10.84 8.63 -1.83
CA GLU A 56 12.24 8.73 -1.42
C GLU A 56 12.87 7.35 -1.19
N CYS A 57 12.16 6.42 -0.52
CA CYS A 57 12.61 5.04 -0.38
C CYS A 57 12.85 4.37 -1.75
N LEU A 58 11.96 4.59 -2.72
CA LEU A 58 12.12 4.05 -4.08
C LEU A 58 13.31 4.68 -4.82
N HIS A 59 13.50 5.99 -4.69
CA HIS A 59 14.54 6.73 -5.40
C HIS A 59 15.95 6.49 -4.86
N THR A 60 16.08 6.24 -3.55
CA THR A 60 17.36 5.99 -2.89
C THR A 60 17.77 4.51 -2.95
N SER A 61 16.82 3.61 -3.18
CA SER A 61 17.09 2.18 -3.35
C SER A 61 17.90 1.87 -4.63
N PRO A 62 18.75 0.83 -4.62
CA PRO A 62 19.43 0.35 -5.82
C PRO A 62 18.44 -0.01 -6.94
N ARG A 63 18.79 0.27 -8.20
CA ARG A 63 17.91 0.00 -9.35
C ARG A 63 17.55 -1.49 -9.51
N ASP A 64 18.42 -2.38 -9.05
CA ASP A 64 18.31 -3.83 -9.13
C ASP A 64 17.81 -4.48 -7.82
N ILE A 65 17.47 -3.69 -6.79
CA ILE A 65 16.96 -4.17 -5.49
C ILE A 65 15.86 -5.22 -5.68
N GLU A 66 15.90 -6.36 -4.99
CA GLU A 66 14.82 -7.34 -5.14
C GLU A 66 13.51 -6.81 -4.54
N PRO A 67 12.33 -7.15 -5.10
CA PRO A 67 11.05 -6.65 -4.61
C PRO A 67 10.83 -6.86 -3.11
N SER A 68 11.27 -7.99 -2.57
CA SER A 68 11.18 -8.29 -1.14
C SER A 68 12.04 -7.38 -0.28
N GLU A 69 13.21 -6.98 -0.78
CA GLU A 69 14.11 -6.05 -0.08
C GLU A 69 13.51 -4.64 -0.10
N LEU A 70 12.90 -4.23 -1.22
CA LEU A 70 12.20 -2.95 -1.31
C LEU A 70 11.02 -2.86 -0.32
N VAL A 71 10.29 -3.95 -0.11
CA VAL A 71 9.28 -4.02 0.96
C VAL A 71 9.90 -3.75 2.33
N GLN A 72 11.07 -4.34 2.61
CA GLN A 72 11.75 -4.14 3.89
C GLN A 72 12.27 -2.71 4.05
N GLU A 73 12.80 -2.09 2.99
CA GLU A 73 13.26 -0.70 3.00
C GLU A 73 12.13 0.26 3.35
N VAL A 74 10.98 0.17 2.65
CA VAL A 74 9.83 1.03 2.95
C VAL A 74 9.32 0.79 4.38
N LEU A 75 9.21 -0.47 4.79
CA LEU A 75 8.75 -0.82 6.14
C LEU A 75 9.73 -0.36 7.23
N ALA A 76 11.04 -0.38 6.96
CA ALA A 76 12.06 0.17 7.85
C ALA A 76 11.95 1.69 7.94
N GLY A 77 11.78 2.38 6.81
CA GLY A 77 11.58 3.83 6.77
C GLY A 77 10.36 4.27 7.59
N VAL A 78 9.23 3.57 7.45
CA VAL A 78 8.04 3.85 8.29
C VAL A 78 8.35 3.66 9.77
N ARG A 79 8.98 2.53 10.15
CA ARG A 79 9.31 2.25 11.56
C ARG A 79 10.29 3.24 12.17
N GLU A 80 11.26 3.70 11.39
CA GLU A 80 12.21 4.72 11.82
C GLU A 80 11.51 6.06 12.00
N PHE A 81 10.65 6.42 11.05
CA PHE A 81 9.89 7.68 11.08
C PHE A 81 8.95 7.80 12.28
N ILE A 82 8.18 6.75 12.59
CA ILE A 82 7.26 6.77 13.75
C ILE A 82 7.99 6.85 15.10
N GLY A 83 9.31 6.61 15.15
CA GLY A 83 10.12 6.81 16.37
C GLY A 83 9.74 5.94 17.57
N GLY A 84 8.93 4.90 17.38
CA GLY A 84 8.39 4.05 18.45
C GLY A 84 6.97 4.42 18.92
N GLU A 85 6.31 5.38 18.28
CA GLU A 85 4.89 5.65 18.53
C GLU A 85 4.01 4.43 18.16
N PRO A 86 2.91 4.18 18.89
CA PRO A 86 1.99 3.11 18.57
C PRO A 86 1.37 3.32 17.19
N GLN A 87 1.48 2.32 16.34
CA GLN A 87 0.88 2.40 15.02
C GLN A 87 -0.65 2.23 15.10
N GLY A 88 -1.39 3.17 14.51
CA GLY A 88 -2.86 3.19 14.57
C GLY A 88 -3.57 2.23 13.61
N HIS A 89 -2.92 1.85 12.51
CA HIS A 89 -3.51 1.08 11.41
C HIS A 89 -2.59 -0.06 10.95
N ASP A 90 -3.16 -1.13 10.41
CA ASP A 90 -2.39 -2.24 9.84
C ASP A 90 -1.60 -1.77 8.61
N ILE A 91 -0.30 -2.11 8.56
CA ILE A 91 0.52 -1.91 7.36
C ILE A 91 0.32 -3.06 6.38
N THR A 92 0.03 -2.74 5.12
CA THR A 92 0.18 -3.65 3.99
C THR A 92 1.00 -2.99 2.89
N ILE A 93 2.01 -3.69 2.38
CA ILE A 93 2.83 -3.27 1.23
C ILE A 93 2.91 -4.44 0.25
N LEU A 94 2.67 -4.18 -1.04
CA LEU A 94 2.88 -5.12 -2.14
C LEU A 94 3.79 -4.49 -3.18
N VAL A 95 4.86 -5.20 -3.52
CA VAL A 95 5.77 -4.82 -4.60
C VAL A 95 5.75 -5.90 -5.68
N VAL A 96 5.55 -5.48 -6.91
CA VAL A 96 5.55 -6.34 -8.10
C VAL A 96 6.58 -5.81 -9.09
N ARG A 97 7.52 -6.66 -9.52
CA ARG A 97 8.41 -6.34 -10.64
C ARG A 97 8.01 -7.14 -11.87
N TYR A 98 7.71 -6.43 -12.95
CA TYR A 98 7.43 -7.07 -14.23
C TYR A 98 8.73 -7.49 -14.88
N ARG A 99 8.93 -8.80 -15.09
CA ARG A 99 10.17 -9.34 -15.70
C ARG A 99 10.08 -9.53 -17.21
N GLY A 100 8.96 -9.17 -17.83
CA GLY A 100 8.69 -9.49 -19.24
C GLY A 100 8.26 -10.93 -19.46
N GLU A 101 8.12 -11.32 -20.72
CA GLU A 101 7.86 -12.70 -21.12
C GLU A 101 9.09 -13.57 -20.84
N ARG A 102 8.85 -14.78 -20.31
CA ARG A 102 9.90 -15.80 -20.24
C ARG A 102 10.09 -16.36 -21.66
N SER A 103 11.22 -16.03 -22.29
CA SER A 103 11.71 -16.74 -23.48
C SER A 103 12.15 -18.15 -23.13
#